data_AF-A0A2V2WHJ3-F1
#
_entry.id   AF-A0A2V2WHJ3-F1
#
_cell.length_a   1.000
_cell.length_b   1.000
_cell.length_c   1.000
_cell.angle_alpha   90.00
_cell.angle_beta   90.00
_cell.angle_gamma   90.00
#
_symmetry.space_group_name_H-M   'P 1'
#
loop_
_entity.id
_entity.type
_entity.pdbx_description
1 polymer ?
#
loop_
_entity_poly.entity_id
_entity_poly.type
_entity_poly.pdbx_seq_one_letter_code
_entity_poly.pdbx_strand_id
1 'polypeptide(L)'
;MQMSSFYSLSTLPLILLLLLLCVRLCSGRVEHRCTFDKRTRDGAPLPMVRELPRKGQGAFQAYTASEPEWGPLRIGFFTEDLKNKSRYCTAEGDMRPDYEGNTVKCEKRHILTEEKKALLINKLLPDSIKLHSDRLLVQTTELFVLPSSLVGACSLFLIPDGHFTEGITGADFILYVAAGPTHDVNVAWGVPCALRSGGRPAVGALNFGPQHISSRQDLSRAVAHEIAHALGFSVQLFTESKMVTKLSKIRGKSNVLVVSSEKTREVTRKHFNCDRAPGMELEDEGGAGTAQSHWERRNAKDEIMAGVAGIGYYSAMTMAAFEDLGYYRANWGMEEVMGWGRNTGCDFLEEKCVNNGTTKYPDMFCVDGSFLFQCTSDHLALGVCGLFDFGKDLHPVYRYFKYPSMGGSPNELTDYCPVIMPSAEGTCTSTLNNFTGCRVGPNSRCVETDLLRFNSVTIGAICVEVSCEHKGVASIRYVGDDTWYPCPEGHRLKPGTPFTRGHIICPRYTDVCTTLASAVLKPTLDNNTFQNLLTPVEGPVQRSLSKPLEMEKKDARKKYFGVDAGSVAVTPSLPWLLLCSLLGALLGI
;
A
#
# COMPACT_ATOMS: atom_id res chain seq x y z
N MET A 1 -18.14 45.89 -44.44
CA MET A 1 -17.21 45.01 -45.16
C MET A 1 -16.67 44.00 -44.15
N GLN A 2 -16.94 42.72 -44.39
CA GLN A 2 -16.67 41.58 -43.51
C GLN A 2 -15.18 41.44 -43.15
N MET A 3 -14.87 41.12 -41.89
CA MET A 3 -13.63 40.45 -41.53
C MET A 3 -13.97 39.01 -41.14
N SER A 4 -13.65 38.10 -42.06
CA SER A 4 -13.77 36.64 -41.95
C SER A 4 -12.70 36.07 -41.01
N SER A 5 -13.15 35.39 -39.95
CA SER A 5 -12.31 34.54 -39.10
C SER A 5 -12.01 33.22 -39.81
N PHE A 6 -10.76 33.02 -40.19
CA PHE A 6 -10.25 31.71 -40.62
C PHE A 6 -9.87 30.89 -39.38
N TYR A 7 -10.79 30.06 -38.88
CA TYR A 7 -10.39 28.88 -38.10
C TYR A 7 -10.02 27.78 -39.10
N SER A 8 -8.72 27.54 -39.25
CA SER A 8 -8.20 26.44 -40.07
C SER A 8 -8.67 25.10 -39.49
N LEU A 9 -9.27 24.23 -40.32
CA LEU A 9 -9.61 22.84 -40.00
C LEU A 9 -8.41 21.99 -39.49
N SER A 10 -7.18 22.52 -39.52
CA SER A 10 -5.97 21.84 -39.04
C SER A 10 -5.77 21.86 -37.52
N THR A 11 -6.50 22.67 -36.76
CA THR A 11 -6.33 22.77 -35.29
C THR A 11 -7.25 21.84 -34.49
N LEU A 12 -8.39 21.43 -35.07
CA LEU A 12 -9.32 20.47 -34.47
C LEU A 12 -8.67 19.11 -34.13
N PRO A 13 -7.88 18.47 -35.02
CA PRO A 13 -7.24 17.20 -34.68
C PRO A 13 -6.16 17.36 -33.60
N LEU A 14 -5.52 18.53 -33.49
CA LEU A 14 -4.53 18.81 -32.43
C LEU A 14 -5.19 18.96 -31.07
N ILE A 15 -6.35 19.62 -31.02
CA ILE A 15 -7.17 19.78 -29.80
C ILE A 15 -7.77 18.43 -29.39
N LEU A 16 -8.24 17.62 -30.34
CA LEU A 16 -8.72 16.26 -30.05
C LEU A 16 -7.58 15.36 -29.56
N LEU A 17 -6.37 15.48 -30.12
CA LEU A 17 -5.18 14.73 -29.68
C LEU A 17 -4.76 15.17 -28.27
N LEU A 18 -4.79 16.47 -27.96
CA LEU A 18 -4.54 17.01 -26.62
C LEU A 18 -5.58 16.55 -25.60
N LEU A 19 -6.86 16.51 -25.97
CA LEU A 19 -7.94 15.99 -25.12
C LEU A 19 -7.84 14.47 -24.93
N LEU A 20 -7.50 13.72 -25.98
CA LEU A 20 -7.25 12.27 -25.91
C LEU A 20 -6.00 11.95 -25.09
N LEU A 21 -4.94 12.76 -25.20
CA LEU A 21 -3.76 12.69 -24.35
C LEU A 21 -4.14 13.00 -22.90
N CYS A 22 -4.93 14.04 -22.62
CA CYS A 22 -5.43 14.33 -21.27
C CYS A 22 -6.28 13.19 -20.68
N VAL A 23 -7.17 12.57 -21.46
CA VAL A 23 -7.99 11.44 -21.00
C VAL A 23 -7.16 10.17 -20.79
N ARG A 24 -6.14 9.92 -21.63
CA ARG A 24 -5.18 8.82 -21.45
C ARG A 24 -4.19 9.05 -20.31
N LEU A 25 -3.74 10.29 -20.09
CA LEU A 25 -2.90 10.72 -18.96
C LEU A 25 -3.65 10.60 -17.62
N CYS A 26 -4.99 10.73 -17.61
CA CYS A 26 -5.82 10.57 -16.42
C CYS A 26 -6.24 9.12 -16.11
N SER A 27 -5.93 8.14 -16.98
CA SER A 27 -6.27 6.73 -16.74
C SER A 27 -5.18 6.04 -15.91
N GLY A 28 -4.89 6.57 -14.72
CA GLY A 28 -3.79 6.14 -13.86
C GLY A 28 -3.82 4.66 -13.49
N ARG A 29 -2.66 4.16 -13.05
CA ARG A 29 -2.53 2.90 -12.32
C ARG A 29 -3.56 2.90 -11.18
N VAL A 30 -4.23 1.77 -10.97
CA VAL A 30 -5.02 1.57 -9.76
C VAL A 30 -4.04 1.39 -8.60
N GLU A 31 -3.64 2.51 -7.99
CA GLU A 31 -2.82 2.52 -6.79
C GLU A 31 -3.69 2.12 -5.60
N HIS A 32 -3.21 1.15 -4.84
CA HIS A 32 -3.87 0.77 -3.62
C HIS A 32 -3.81 1.95 -2.65
N ARG A 33 -4.97 2.40 -2.20
CA ARG A 33 -5.09 3.39 -1.15
C ARG A 33 -5.62 2.70 0.09
N CYS A 34 -4.87 2.76 1.17
CA CYS A 34 -5.32 2.10 2.38
C CYS A 34 -6.54 2.81 2.96
N THR A 35 -7.49 2.01 3.42
CA THR A 35 -8.73 2.47 4.08
C THR A 35 -8.87 1.89 5.48
N PHE A 36 -7.77 1.49 6.12
CA PHE A 36 -7.72 0.92 7.47
C PHE A 36 -8.48 1.77 8.49
N ASP A 37 -8.22 3.08 8.54
CA ASP A 37 -8.79 3.98 9.55
C ASP A 37 -10.32 4.09 9.45
N LYS A 38 -10.89 3.87 8.25
CA LYS A 38 -12.35 3.84 8.05
C LYS A 38 -12.99 2.64 8.77
N ARG A 39 -12.27 1.51 8.87
CA ARG A 39 -12.78 0.25 9.43
C ARG A 39 -12.59 0.14 10.94
N THR A 40 -11.68 0.91 11.53
CA THR A 40 -11.35 0.83 12.96
C THR A 40 -11.92 1.99 13.80
N ARG A 41 -12.31 3.11 13.18
CA ARG A 41 -12.76 4.35 13.85
C ARG A 41 -13.86 4.19 14.89
N ASP A 42 -14.86 3.34 14.63
CA ASP A 42 -16.02 3.12 15.51
C ASP A 42 -16.01 1.70 16.11
N GLY A 43 -14.84 1.04 16.12
CA GLY A 43 -14.68 -0.33 16.57
C GLY A 43 -14.86 -0.48 18.09
N ALA A 44 -15.61 -1.49 18.50
CA ALA A 44 -15.61 -1.94 19.89
C ALA A 44 -14.18 -2.35 20.31
N PRO A 45 -13.81 -2.23 21.60
CA PRO A 45 -12.52 -2.70 22.09
C PRO A 45 -12.24 -4.13 21.66
N LEU A 46 -11.02 -4.39 21.18
CA LEU A 46 -10.65 -5.71 20.70
C LEU A 46 -10.68 -6.72 21.86
N PRO A 47 -11.27 -7.91 21.64
CA PRO A 47 -11.33 -8.91 22.68
C PRO A 47 -9.97 -9.57 22.93
N MET A 48 -9.79 -10.12 24.12
CA MET A 48 -8.55 -10.76 24.55
C MET A 48 -8.58 -12.27 24.27
N VAL A 49 -7.50 -12.81 23.72
CA VAL A 49 -7.29 -14.26 23.63
C VAL A 49 -6.88 -14.83 24.99
N ARG A 50 -7.24 -16.09 25.25
CA ARG A 50 -6.81 -16.81 26.45
C ARG A 50 -5.55 -17.61 26.15
N GLU A 51 -4.41 -17.18 26.68
CA GLU A 51 -3.14 -17.91 26.59
C GLU A 51 -3.13 -19.11 27.55
N LEU A 52 -2.59 -20.24 27.10
CA LEU A 52 -2.46 -21.45 27.92
C LEU A 52 -0.98 -21.79 28.17
N PRO A 53 -0.59 -22.23 29.40
CA PRO A 53 0.81 -22.52 29.73
C PRO A 53 1.42 -23.61 28.85
N ARG A 54 2.75 -23.57 28.69
CA ARG A 54 3.52 -24.63 28.04
C ARG A 54 3.26 -25.98 28.72
N LYS A 55 2.89 -27.02 27.95
CA LYS A 55 2.83 -28.41 28.48
C LYS A 55 4.22 -28.78 29.02
N GLY A 56 4.35 -28.89 30.35
CA GLY A 56 5.57 -29.32 31.02
C GLY A 56 6.15 -28.35 32.06
N GLN A 57 5.69 -27.10 32.13
CA GLN A 57 6.11 -26.18 33.20
C GLN A 57 5.16 -26.25 34.39
N GLY A 58 5.54 -27.03 35.41
CA GLY A 58 4.92 -26.95 36.73
C GLY A 58 5.21 -25.59 37.39
N ALA A 59 4.38 -25.19 38.36
CA ALA A 59 4.46 -23.91 39.07
C ALA A 59 5.85 -23.56 39.68
N PHE A 60 6.77 -24.53 39.75
CA PHE A 60 8.12 -24.39 40.27
C PHE A 60 9.18 -23.96 39.24
N GLN A 61 8.93 -24.10 37.93
CA GLN A 61 9.88 -23.71 36.86
C GLN A 61 9.74 -22.24 36.41
N ALA A 62 8.71 -21.53 36.90
CA ALA A 62 8.55 -20.10 36.65
C ALA A 62 9.64 -19.24 37.30
N TYR A 63 10.32 -19.75 38.33
CA TYR A 63 11.36 -19.03 39.08
C TYR A 63 12.78 -19.20 38.51
N THR A 64 12.97 -20.04 37.48
CA THR A 64 14.27 -20.27 36.81
C THR A 64 14.24 -19.99 35.32
N ALA A 65 13.24 -19.24 34.83
CA ALA A 65 13.12 -18.94 33.41
C ALA A 65 14.31 -18.07 32.96
N SER A 66 15.16 -18.64 32.10
CA SER A 66 16.08 -17.90 31.25
C SER A 66 15.32 -16.80 30.50
N GLU A 67 16.01 -15.71 30.15
CA GLU A 67 15.50 -14.64 29.27
C GLU A 67 14.59 -15.20 28.16
N PRO A 68 13.41 -14.61 27.91
CA PRO A 68 12.51 -15.10 26.87
C PRO A 68 13.22 -15.15 25.52
N GLU A 69 13.24 -16.33 24.90
CA GLU A 69 13.88 -16.54 23.61
C GLU A 69 13.09 -15.79 22.53
N TRP A 70 13.72 -14.77 21.94
CA TRP A 70 13.18 -14.01 20.82
C TRP A 70 13.47 -14.78 19.54
N GLY A 71 12.42 -15.21 18.84
CA GLY A 71 12.51 -15.92 17.57
C GLY A 71 11.78 -15.18 16.45
N PRO A 72 11.95 -15.59 15.17
CA PRO A 72 11.20 -15.03 14.05
C PRO A 72 9.69 -15.10 14.29
N LEU A 73 8.96 -14.04 13.94
CA LEU A 73 7.51 -13.98 14.06
C LEU A 73 6.83 -15.04 13.18
N ARG A 74 6.13 -16.00 13.80
CA ARG A 74 5.38 -17.04 13.08
C ARG A 74 3.95 -16.57 12.82
N ILE A 75 3.67 -16.21 11.57
CA ILE A 75 2.33 -15.82 11.11
C ILE A 75 1.68 -17.00 10.39
N GLY A 76 0.60 -17.52 10.96
CA GLY A 76 -0.27 -18.51 10.32
C GLY A 76 -1.44 -17.83 9.60
N PHE A 77 -2.09 -18.54 8.68
CA PHE A 77 -3.32 -18.04 8.05
C PHE A 77 -4.32 -19.16 7.79
N PHE A 78 -5.61 -18.80 7.80
CA PHE A 78 -6.74 -19.71 7.57
C PHE A 78 -7.62 -19.18 6.45
N THR A 79 -8.10 -20.09 5.59
CA THR A 79 -8.76 -19.76 4.32
C THR A 79 -10.14 -20.40 4.19
N GLU A 80 -10.85 -20.60 5.30
CA GLU A 80 -12.18 -21.24 5.30
C GLU A 80 -13.18 -20.50 4.39
N ASP A 81 -13.10 -19.17 4.35
CA ASP A 81 -13.85 -18.34 3.41
C ASP A 81 -13.56 -18.67 1.94
N LEU A 82 -12.33 -19.05 1.57
CA LEU A 82 -11.97 -19.41 0.20
C LEU A 82 -12.41 -20.82 -0.20
N LYS A 83 -12.75 -21.67 0.78
CA LYS A 83 -13.26 -23.04 0.58
C LYS A 83 -14.78 -23.06 0.42
N ASN A 84 -15.48 -22.09 0.98
CA ASN A 84 -16.94 -22.03 0.96
C ASN A 84 -17.50 -21.17 -0.19
N LYS A 85 -18.15 -21.80 -1.18
CA LYS A 85 -18.68 -21.13 -2.38
C LYS A 85 -19.72 -20.04 -2.11
N SER A 86 -20.34 -19.98 -0.92
CA SER A 86 -21.25 -18.89 -0.55
C SER A 86 -20.54 -17.63 -0.05
N ARG A 87 -19.21 -17.67 0.06
CA ARG A 87 -18.38 -16.63 0.69
C ARG A 87 -17.54 -15.82 -0.30
N TYR A 88 -17.37 -16.32 -1.52
CA TYR A 88 -16.70 -15.62 -2.62
C TYR A 88 -17.48 -15.78 -3.93
N CYS A 89 -17.21 -14.91 -4.90
CA CYS A 89 -17.88 -14.92 -6.20
C CYS A 89 -17.40 -16.10 -7.05
N THR A 90 -18.35 -16.97 -7.42
CA THR A 90 -18.11 -18.12 -8.30
C THR A 90 -18.57 -17.86 -9.74
N ALA A 91 -19.57 -17.00 -9.90
CA ALA A 91 -20.12 -16.58 -11.18
C ALA A 91 -20.57 -15.11 -11.13
N GLU A 92 -20.70 -14.49 -12.30
CA GLU A 92 -21.31 -13.17 -12.43
C GLU A 92 -22.78 -13.21 -12.00
N GLY A 93 -23.21 -12.21 -11.24
CA GLY A 93 -24.56 -12.12 -10.69
C GLY A 93 -24.77 -12.83 -9.35
N ASP A 94 -23.79 -13.60 -8.86
CA ASP A 94 -23.78 -14.11 -7.48
C ASP A 94 -23.95 -12.96 -6.47
N MET A 95 -24.65 -13.20 -5.36
CA MET A 95 -24.68 -12.29 -4.21
C MET A 95 -23.72 -12.83 -3.14
N ARG A 96 -22.68 -12.06 -2.78
CA ARG A 96 -21.62 -12.49 -1.85
C ARG A 96 -21.24 -11.38 -0.88
N PRO A 97 -20.71 -11.70 0.31
CA PRO A 97 -20.29 -10.70 1.27
C PRO A 97 -19.16 -9.83 0.70
N ASP A 98 -19.23 -8.53 0.95
CA ASP A 98 -18.12 -7.57 0.71
C ASP A 98 -17.12 -7.54 1.87
N TYR A 99 -17.43 -8.25 2.96
CA TYR A 99 -16.70 -8.24 4.23
C TYR A 99 -16.64 -6.85 4.90
N GLU A 100 -17.58 -5.96 4.54
CA GLU A 100 -17.81 -4.66 5.17
C GLU A 100 -19.21 -4.57 5.79
N GLY A 101 -19.91 -5.71 5.87
CA GLY A 101 -21.23 -5.84 6.48
C GLY A 101 -22.38 -5.92 5.48
N ASN A 102 -22.10 -5.84 4.17
CA ASN A 102 -23.12 -5.94 3.13
C ASN A 102 -22.96 -7.22 2.29
N THR A 103 -23.95 -7.46 1.44
CA THR A 103 -23.90 -8.46 0.37
C THR A 103 -24.05 -7.75 -0.96
N VAL A 104 -23.12 -8.00 -1.87
CA VAL A 104 -23.00 -7.26 -3.13
C VAL A 104 -23.05 -8.20 -4.32
N LYS A 105 -23.49 -7.67 -5.46
CA LYS A 105 -23.61 -8.43 -6.70
C LYS A 105 -22.23 -8.57 -7.36
N CYS A 106 -21.85 -9.80 -7.64
CA CYS A 106 -20.60 -10.14 -8.30
C CYS A 106 -20.60 -9.71 -9.76
N GLU A 107 -19.53 -9.04 -10.18
CA GLU A 107 -19.21 -8.77 -11.58
C GLU A 107 -18.17 -9.78 -12.06
N LYS A 108 -17.95 -9.87 -13.37
CA LYS A 108 -16.94 -10.77 -13.96
C LYS A 108 -15.54 -10.60 -13.33
N ARG A 109 -15.14 -9.37 -13.01
CA ARG A 109 -13.83 -9.09 -12.36
C ARG A 109 -13.73 -9.60 -10.92
N HIS A 110 -14.86 -9.77 -10.22
CA HIS A 110 -14.92 -10.26 -8.84
C HIS A 110 -14.81 -11.79 -8.74
N ILE A 111 -14.89 -12.51 -9.86
CA ILE A 111 -14.81 -13.98 -9.85
C ILE A 111 -13.43 -14.42 -9.34
N LEU A 112 -13.44 -15.25 -8.29
CA LEU A 112 -12.26 -15.86 -7.69
C LEU A 112 -12.04 -17.26 -8.30
N THR A 113 -11.23 -17.31 -9.35
CA THR A 113 -10.88 -18.56 -10.03
C THR A 113 -9.87 -19.38 -9.22
N GLU A 114 -9.71 -20.67 -9.56
CA GLU A 114 -8.73 -21.54 -8.90
C GLU A 114 -7.29 -21.04 -9.09
N GLU A 115 -6.97 -20.44 -10.24
CA GLU A 115 -5.66 -19.81 -10.47
C GLU A 115 -5.43 -18.63 -9.54
N LYS A 116 -6.45 -17.78 -9.33
CA LYS A 116 -6.37 -16.67 -8.39
C LYS A 116 -6.21 -17.17 -6.95
N LYS A 117 -6.95 -18.21 -6.55
CA LYS A 117 -6.78 -18.83 -5.21
C LYS A 117 -5.38 -19.37 -5.02
N ALA A 118 -4.86 -20.10 -6.02
CA ALA A 118 -3.50 -20.64 -5.97
C ALA A 118 -2.45 -19.52 -5.87
N LEU A 119 -2.61 -18.43 -6.63
CA LEU A 119 -1.73 -17.26 -6.53
C LEU A 119 -1.80 -16.60 -5.14
N LEU A 120 -3.00 -16.47 -4.59
CA LEU A 120 -3.19 -15.88 -3.26
C LEU A 120 -2.51 -16.73 -2.17
N ILE A 121 -2.79 -18.03 -2.15
CA ILE A 121 -2.34 -18.95 -1.09
C ILE A 121 -0.87 -19.31 -1.23
N ASN A 122 -0.40 -19.60 -2.44
CA ASN A 122 0.94 -20.16 -2.64
C ASN A 122 2.00 -19.11 -2.96
N LYS A 123 1.59 -17.85 -3.18
CA LYS A 123 2.53 -16.78 -3.54
C LYS A 123 2.32 -15.49 -2.74
N LEU A 124 1.16 -14.83 -2.89
CA LEU A 124 0.97 -13.51 -2.30
C LEU A 124 1.05 -13.52 -0.77
N LEU A 125 0.31 -14.40 -0.11
CA LEU A 125 0.36 -14.51 1.36
C LEU A 125 1.76 -14.89 1.86
N PRO A 126 2.42 -15.96 1.35
CA PRO A 126 3.79 -16.28 1.74
C PRO A 126 4.80 -15.15 1.52
N ASP A 127 4.80 -14.52 0.33
CA ASP A 127 5.74 -13.43 0.01
C ASP A 127 5.53 -12.24 0.95
N SER A 128 4.28 -11.93 1.32
CA SER A 128 3.93 -10.81 2.20
C SER A 128 4.23 -11.11 3.67
N ILE A 129 3.91 -12.31 4.15
CA ILE A 129 4.22 -12.77 5.52
C ILE A 129 5.73 -12.79 5.73
N LYS A 130 6.49 -13.26 4.73
CA LYS A 130 7.96 -13.32 4.80
C LYS A 130 8.57 -11.95 5.05
N LEU A 131 8.01 -10.88 4.48
CA LEU A 131 8.50 -9.52 4.71
C LEU A 131 8.48 -9.13 6.19
N HIS A 132 7.45 -9.56 6.94
CA HIS A 132 7.36 -9.35 8.38
C HIS A 132 8.23 -10.33 9.18
N SER A 133 8.17 -11.63 8.88
CA SER A 133 8.89 -12.64 9.67
C SER A 133 10.41 -12.53 9.54
N ASP A 134 10.91 -12.02 8.42
CA ASP A 134 12.34 -11.69 8.24
C ASP A 134 12.78 -10.51 9.13
N ARG A 135 11.87 -9.59 9.46
CA ARG A 135 12.17 -8.27 10.07
C ARG A 135 11.71 -8.12 11.50
N LEU A 136 10.76 -8.93 11.95
CA LEU A 136 10.17 -8.86 13.28
C LEU A 136 10.44 -10.16 14.02
N LEU A 137 11.09 -10.03 15.17
CA LEU A 137 11.24 -11.07 16.18
C LEU A 137 10.17 -10.91 17.25
N VAL A 138 9.79 -12.01 17.88
CA VAL A 138 8.77 -12.06 18.91
C VAL A 138 9.13 -13.06 20.00
N GLN A 139 8.61 -12.82 21.21
CA GLN A 139 8.58 -13.85 22.23
C GLN A 139 7.52 -14.87 21.87
N THR A 140 7.98 -16.08 21.51
CA THR A 140 7.11 -17.12 20.97
C THR A 140 6.05 -17.56 21.96
N THR A 141 4.89 -17.96 21.44
CA THR A 141 3.82 -18.55 22.25
C THR A 141 3.39 -19.89 21.70
N GLU A 142 3.07 -20.82 22.60
CA GLU A 142 2.71 -22.18 22.21
C GLU A 142 1.25 -22.33 21.84
N LEU A 143 0.34 -21.72 22.62
CA LEU A 143 -1.11 -21.95 22.50
C LEU A 143 -1.92 -20.75 22.97
N PHE A 144 -2.90 -20.32 22.16
CA PHE A 144 -3.94 -19.39 22.58
C PHE A 144 -5.32 -19.81 22.06
N VAL A 145 -6.34 -19.52 22.84
CA VAL A 145 -7.75 -19.80 22.52
C VAL A 145 -8.48 -18.49 22.25
N LEU A 146 -9.33 -18.48 21.23
CA LEU A 146 -10.11 -17.30 20.88
C LEU A 146 -11.22 -17.01 21.91
N PRO A 147 -11.60 -15.73 22.06
CA PRO A 147 -12.81 -15.35 22.79
C PRO A 147 -14.05 -15.92 22.06
N SER A 148 -15.14 -16.16 22.79
CA SER A 148 -16.37 -16.79 22.26
C SER A 148 -17.01 -16.07 21.06
N SER A 149 -16.64 -14.81 20.81
CA SER A 149 -17.05 -14.04 19.65
C SER A 149 -15.99 -12.99 19.32
N LEU A 150 -15.78 -12.73 18.03
CA LEU A 150 -15.05 -11.55 17.56
C LEU A 150 -16.01 -10.39 17.28
N VAL A 151 -15.46 -9.18 17.20
CA VAL A 151 -16.23 -7.93 17.02
C VAL A 151 -15.86 -7.23 15.71
N GLY A 152 -16.69 -6.28 15.29
CA GLY A 152 -16.44 -5.46 14.09
C GLY A 152 -16.34 -6.31 12.82
N ALA A 153 -15.46 -5.90 11.89
CA ALA A 153 -15.25 -6.58 10.61
C ALA A 153 -14.79 -8.04 10.79
N CYS A 154 -14.13 -8.38 11.90
CA CYS A 154 -13.67 -9.73 12.18
C CYS A 154 -14.81 -10.73 12.42
N SER A 155 -15.98 -10.25 12.85
CA SER A 155 -17.19 -11.09 12.97
C SER A 155 -17.70 -11.59 11.61
N LEU A 156 -17.23 -10.99 10.51
CA LEU A 156 -17.65 -11.32 9.15
C LEU A 156 -16.85 -12.47 8.53
N PHE A 157 -15.91 -13.10 9.24
CA PHE A 157 -15.07 -14.19 8.71
C PHE A 157 -15.51 -15.55 9.24
N LEU A 158 -15.29 -16.60 8.44
CA LEU A 158 -15.49 -17.98 8.90
C LEU A 158 -14.29 -18.40 9.76
N ILE A 159 -14.61 -18.80 10.98
CA ILE A 159 -13.62 -19.21 11.98
C ILE A 159 -13.89 -20.67 12.35
N PRO A 160 -12.89 -21.57 12.26
CA PRO A 160 -13.04 -22.94 12.73
C PRO A 160 -13.45 -23.01 14.20
N ASP A 161 -14.46 -23.83 14.51
CA ASP A 161 -14.99 -23.98 15.88
C ASP A 161 -13.89 -24.37 16.89
N GLY A 162 -12.92 -25.17 16.47
CA GLY A 162 -11.77 -25.58 17.26
C GLY A 162 -10.95 -24.40 17.81
N HIS A 163 -10.93 -23.25 17.14
CA HIS A 163 -10.17 -22.09 17.60
C HIS A 163 -10.79 -21.43 18.85
N PHE A 164 -12.08 -21.62 19.08
CA PHE A 164 -12.79 -21.15 20.28
C PHE A 164 -12.70 -22.14 21.45
N THR A 165 -12.36 -23.41 21.19
CA THR A 165 -12.40 -24.49 22.17
C THR A 165 -11.00 -25.06 22.44
N GLU A 166 -10.39 -25.69 21.44
CA GLU A 166 -9.07 -26.33 21.49
C GLU A 166 -7.93 -25.32 21.46
N GLY A 167 -8.12 -24.23 20.71
CA GLY A 167 -7.14 -23.18 20.49
C GLY A 167 -6.18 -23.47 19.34
N ILE A 168 -5.25 -22.54 19.14
CA ILE A 168 -4.31 -22.52 18.02
C ILE A 168 -2.91 -22.73 18.57
N THR A 169 -2.15 -23.65 17.95
CA THR A 169 -0.74 -23.90 18.28
C THR A 169 0.20 -23.52 17.14
N GLY A 170 1.49 -23.34 17.44
CA GLY A 170 2.53 -23.19 16.42
C GLY A 170 2.59 -21.83 15.71
N ALA A 171 1.76 -20.87 16.11
CA ALA A 171 1.73 -19.52 15.54
C ALA A 171 1.75 -18.45 16.65
N ASP A 172 2.39 -17.33 16.36
CA ASP A 172 2.42 -16.16 17.25
C ASP A 172 1.32 -15.16 16.88
N PHE A 173 0.93 -15.15 15.61
CA PHE A 173 -0.15 -14.36 15.06
C PHE A 173 -0.89 -15.17 13.99
N ILE A 174 -2.22 -15.02 13.89
CA ILE A 174 -2.99 -15.67 12.82
C ILE A 174 -3.82 -14.69 12.00
N LEU A 175 -3.98 -15.00 10.73
CA LEU A 175 -4.79 -14.24 9.78
C LEU A 175 -5.98 -15.06 9.30
N TYR A 176 -7.20 -14.54 9.41
CA TYR A 176 -8.36 -15.06 8.68
C TYR A 176 -8.44 -14.38 7.32
N VAL A 177 -8.39 -15.16 6.24
CA VAL A 177 -8.27 -14.64 4.89
C VAL A 177 -9.53 -14.91 4.08
N ALA A 178 -10.06 -13.86 3.48
CA ALA A 178 -11.18 -13.87 2.56
C ALA A 178 -10.84 -13.18 1.23
N ALA A 179 -11.69 -13.40 0.24
CA ALA A 179 -11.60 -12.72 -1.06
C ALA A 179 -13.01 -12.43 -1.60
N GLY A 180 -13.66 -11.44 -1.00
CA GLY A 180 -14.94 -10.90 -1.42
C GLY A 180 -14.80 -9.66 -2.32
N PRO A 181 -15.86 -9.26 -3.04
CA PRO A 181 -15.83 -8.08 -3.90
C PRO A 181 -15.43 -6.82 -3.13
N THR A 182 -14.55 -6.02 -3.74
CA THR A 182 -14.21 -4.69 -3.24
C THR A 182 -14.63 -3.64 -4.28
N HIS A 183 -15.32 -2.59 -3.83
CA HIS A 183 -15.83 -1.53 -4.71
C HIS A 183 -14.79 -0.47 -5.07
N ASP A 184 -13.69 -0.43 -4.31
CA ASP A 184 -12.68 0.61 -4.37
C ASP A 184 -11.42 0.14 -5.13
N VAL A 185 -10.47 1.06 -5.35
CA VAL A 185 -9.10 0.78 -5.79
C VAL A 185 -8.28 -0.08 -4.80
N ASN A 186 -8.93 -0.53 -3.71
CA ASN A 186 -8.30 -1.25 -2.62
C ASN A 186 -8.02 -2.69 -3.04
N VAL A 187 -6.73 -2.96 -3.18
CA VAL A 187 -6.18 -4.28 -3.44
C VAL A 187 -6.55 -5.29 -2.36
N ALA A 188 -6.40 -4.89 -1.10
CA ALA A 188 -6.77 -5.64 0.08
C ALA A 188 -7.11 -4.65 1.21
N TRP A 189 -7.61 -5.16 2.33
CA TRP A 189 -7.61 -4.46 3.60
C TRP A 189 -7.36 -5.46 4.74
N GLY A 190 -6.77 -4.99 5.83
CA GLY A 190 -6.48 -5.79 7.03
C GLY A 190 -6.85 -5.08 8.32
N VAL A 191 -7.26 -5.84 9.33
CA VAL A 191 -7.56 -5.29 10.67
C VAL A 191 -7.11 -6.25 11.78
N PRO A 192 -6.72 -5.73 12.96
CA PRO A 192 -6.57 -6.54 14.15
C PRO A 192 -7.95 -7.00 14.67
N CYS A 193 -8.00 -8.20 15.22
CA CYS A 193 -9.25 -8.87 15.62
C CYS A 193 -9.29 -9.33 17.07
N ALA A 194 -8.14 -9.66 17.64
CA ALA A 194 -8.01 -9.99 19.05
C ALA A 194 -6.58 -9.73 19.53
N LEU A 195 -6.46 -9.41 20.81
CA LEU A 195 -5.19 -9.07 21.46
C LEU A 195 -4.79 -10.16 22.46
N ARG A 196 -3.49 -10.25 22.76
CA ARG A 196 -2.92 -11.02 23.88
C ARG A 196 -2.80 -10.16 25.12
N SER A 197 -2.53 -10.79 26.26
CA SER A 197 -2.07 -10.08 27.45
C SER A 197 -0.89 -9.16 27.11
N GLY A 198 -0.97 -7.91 27.56
CA GLY A 198 -0.01 -6.87 27.19
C GLY A 198 -0.36 -6.07 25.93
N GLY A 199 -1.51 -6.34 25.29
CA GLY A 199 -2.05 -5.53 24.19
C GLY A 199 -1.53 -5.90 22.79
N ARG A 200 -0.60 -6.86 22.69
CA ARG A 200 -0.07 -7.33 21.40
C ARG A 200 -1.16 -7.98 20.55
N PRO A 201 -1.37 -7.57 19.29
CA PRO A 201 -2.27 -8.27 18.38
C PRO A 201 -1.90 -9.75 18.21
N ALA A 202 -2.91 -10.61 18.21
CA ALA A 202 -2.78 -12.06 18.13
C ALA A 202 -3.50 -12.66 16.93
N VAL A 203 -4.53 -11.97 16.50
CA VAL A 203 -5.44 -12.37 15.43
C VAL A 203 -5.70 -11.16 14.58
N GLY A 204 -5.65 -11.32 13.27
CA GLY A 204 -6.11 -10.35 12.30
C GLY A 204 -7.01 -11.00 11.25
N ALA A 205 -7.62 -10.15 10.43
CA ALA A 205 -8.38 -10.57 9.27
C ALA A 205 -7.95 -9.77 8.04
N LEU A 206 -7.99 -10.40 6.88
CA LEU A 206 -7.64 -9.83 5.58
C LEU A 206 -8.69 -10.17 4.54
N ASN A 207 -9.16 -9.17 3.81
CA ASN A 207 -9.98 -9.39 2.62
C ASN A 207 -9.26 -8.88 1.37
N PHE A 208 -9.28 -9.69 0.30
CA PHE A 208 -8.66 -9.38 -0.98
C PHE A 208 -9.70 -9.09 -2.05
N GLY A 209 -9.54 -8.01 -2.81
CA GLY A 209 -10.33 -7.77 -4.01
C GLY A 209 -9.92 -8.72 -5.14
N PRO A 210 -10.76 -9.67 -5.59
CA PRO A 210 -10.36 -10.69 -6.56
C PRO A 210 -9.91 -10.12 -7.91
N GLN A 211 -10.32 -8.90 -8.26
CA GLN A 211 -9.91 -8.20 -9.47
C GLN A 211 -8.43 -7.77 -9.48
N HIS A 212 -7.78 -7.73 -8.31
CA HIS A 212 -6.38 -7.28 -8.17
C HIS A 212 -5.39 -8.45 -8.04
N ILE A 213 -5.86 -9.66 -7.72
CA ILE A 213 -5.02 -10.84 -7.51
C ILE A 213 -4.21 -11.15 -8.78
N SER A 214 -2.90 -11.03 -8.67
CA SER A 214 -1.92 -11.24 -9.74
C SER A 214 -0.57 -11.65 -9.14
N SER A 215 0.42 -12.02 -9.96
CA SER A 215 1.76 -12.40 -9.49
C SER A 215 2.71 -11.22 -9.28
N ARG A 216 2.21 -9.98 -9.31
CA ARG A 216 3.04 -8.76 -9.30
C ARG A 216 3.63 -8.51 -7.90
N GLN A 217 4.85 -7.99 -7.84
CA GLN A 217 5.58 -7.77 -6.58
C GLN A 217 5.01 -6.60 -5.76
N ASP A 218 4.52 -5.55 -6.41
CA ASP A 218 3.86 -4.40 -5.76
C ASP A 218 2.62 -4.83 -4.97
N LEU A 219 1.94 -5.88 -5.43
CA LEU A 219 0.81 -6.47 -4.73
C LEU A 219 1.22 -7.12 -3.41
N SER A 220 2.30 -7.89 -3.35
CA SER A 220 2.79 -8.46 -2.08
C SER A 220 3.16 -7.38 -1.06
N ARG A 221 3.62 -6.21 -1.52
CA ARG A 221 3.93 -5.06 -0.64
C ARG A 221 2.68 -4.39 -0.09
N ALA A 222 1.67 -4.20 -0.92
CA ALA A 222 0.36 -3.74 -0.47
C ALA A 222 -0.29 -4.71 0.54
N VAL A 223 -0.10 -6.01 0.37
CA VAL A 223 -0.63 -7.00 1.32
C VAL A 223 0.17 -7.01 2.63
N ALA A 224 1.49 -6.86 2.57
CA ALA A 224 2.32 -6.69 3.76
C ALA A 224 1.98 -5.40 4.51
N HIS A 225 1.64 -4.31 3.82
CA HIS A 225 1.10 -3.10 4.44
C HIS A 225 -0.16 -3.41 5.26
N GLU A 226 -1.12 -4.14 4.71
CA GLU A 226 -2.35 -4.52 5.42
C GLU A 226 -2.09 -5.50 6.57
N ILE A 227 -1.10 -6.38 6.45
CA ILE A 227 -0.64 -7.22 7.56
C ILE A 227 -0.01 -6.37 8.66
N ALA A 228 0.74 -5.31 8.32
CA ALA A 228 1.35 -4.42 9.30
C ALA A 228 0.29 -3.76 10.19
N HIS A 229 -0.82 -3.31 9.61
CA HIS A 229 -1.97 -2.81 10.36
C HIS A 229 -2.54 -3.87 11.30
N ALA A 230 -2.75 -5.10 10.80
CA ALA A 230 -3.24 -6.21 11.61
C ALA A 230 -2.28 -6.58 12.76
N LEU A 231 -0.97 -6.40 12.56
CA LEU A 231 0.09 -6.60 13.57
C LEU A 231 0.19 -5.47 14.59
N GLY A 232 -0.46 -4.34 14.34
CA GLY A 232 -0.61 -3.26 15.31
C GLY A 232 -0.09 -1.90 14.87
N PHE A 233 0.29 -1.71 13.60
CA PHE A 233 0.63 -0.39 13.08
C PHE A 233 -0.63 0.47 12.98
N SER A 234 -0.94 1.24 14.03
CA SER A 234 -2.10 2.15 14.04
C SER A 234 -1.90 3.30 15.02
N VAL A 235 -2.52 4.44 14.72
CA VAL A 235 -2.50 5.60 15.65
C VAL A 235 -3.08 5.25 17.02
N GLN A 236 -4.09 4.37 17.07
CA GLN A 236 -4.71 3.93 18.31
C GLN A 236 -3.67 3.24 19.21
N LEU A 237 -2.99 2.21 18.70
CA LEU A 237 -2.00 1.46 19.49
C LEU A 237 -0.77 2.31 19.80
N PHE A 238 -0.35 3.19 18.89
CA PHE A 238 0.71 4.15 19.18
C PHE A 238 0.31 5.11 20.31
N THR A 239 -0.94 5.54 20.36
CA THR A 239 -1.45 6.43 21.42
C THR A 239 -1.56 5.71 22.75
N GLU A 240 -2.13 4.50 22.77
CA GLU A 240 -2.21 3.64 23.96
C GLU A 240 -0.81 3.33 24.53
N SER A 241 0.17 3.14 23.65
CA SER A 241 1.58 2.94 23.98
C SER A 241 2.35 4.24 24.25
N LYS A 242 1.67 5.41 24.25
CA LYS A 242 2.25 6.75 24.51
C LYS A 242 3.40 7.12 23.58
N MET A 243 3.37 6.63 22.33
CA MET A 243 4.37 6.90 21.30
C MET A 243 4.08 8.16 20.48
N VAL A 244 2.85 8.68 20.53
CA VAL A 244 2.42 9.82 19.71
C VAL A 244 2.51 11.13 20.49
N THR A 245 3.10 12.15 19.86
CA THR A 245 3.05 13.54 20.32
C THR A 245 2.34 14.40 19.28
N LYS A 246 1.50 15.32 19.75
CA LYS A 246 0.84 16.31 18.90
C LYS A 246 1.68 17.58 18.87
N LEU A 247 2.14 17.97 17.68
CA LEU A 247 2.89 19.19 17.44
C LEU A 247 2.06 20.22 16.69
N SER A 248 2.46 21.48 16.84
CA SER A 248 1.87 22.62 16.12
C SER A 248 2.96 23.38 15.38
N LYS A 249 2.55 24.12 14.34
CA LYS A 249 3.38 24.96 13.48
C LYS A 249 4.39 24.21 12.60
N ILE A 250 4.29 22.88 12.48
CA ILE A 250 5.07 22.11 11.51
C ILE A 250 4.64 22.54 10.10
N ARG A 251 5.53 23.21 9.36
CA ARG A 251 5.24 23.79 8.03
C ARG A 251 3.97 24.65 7.97
N GLY A 252 3.62 25.30 9.09
CA GLY A 252 2.41 26.13 9.22
C GLY A 252 1.12 25.38 9.58
N LYS A 253 1.15 24.04 9.70
CA LYS A 253 0.01 23.23 10.16
C LYS A 253 -0.15 23.31 11.68
N SER A 254 -1.38 23.36 12.19
CA SER A 254 -1.65 23.50 13.63
C SER A 254 -1.73 22.19 14.39
N ASN A 255 -1.96 21.06 13.70
CA ASN A 255 -2.18 19.76 14.30
C ASN A 255 -1.45 18.68 13.49
N VAL A 256 -0.23 18.34 13.88
CA VAL A 256 0.53 17.23 13.28
C VAL A 256 0.80 16.18 14.34
N LEU A 257 0.44 14.92 14.05
CA LEU A 257 0.78 13.79 14.91
C LEU A 257 2.15 13.26 14.52
N VAL A 258 2.97 12.99 15.52
CA VAL A 258 4.34 12.52 15.34
C VAL A 258 4.55 11.31 16.24
N VAL A 259 5.03 10.20 15.68
CA VAL A 259 5.56 9.07 16.45
C VAL A 259 6.93 9.47 16.96
N SER A 260 6.98 9.87 18.24
CA SER A 260 8.13 10.47 18.92
C SER A 260 8.83 9.53 19.91
N SER A 261 8.45 8.25 19.88
CA SER A 261 9.08 7.16 20.63
C SER A 261 10.55 7.00 20.26
N GLU A 262 11.32 6.38 21.17
CA GLU A 262 12.78 6.46 21.17
C GLU A 262 13.43 5.94 19.89
N LYS A 263 13.11 4.71 19.47
CA LYS A 263 13.73 4.09 18.30
C LYS A 263 13.27 4.75 17.01
N THR A 264 11.98 5.08 16.92
CA THR A 264 11.39 5.76 15.76
C THR A 264 12.05 7.11 15.56
N ARG A 265 12.22 7.89 16.63
CA ARG A 265 12.92 9.18 16.59
C ARG A 265 14.39 9.02 16.21
N GLU A 266 15.10 8.03 16.75
CA GLU A 266 16.49 7.73 16.37
C GLU A 266 16.62 7.46 14.86
N VAL A 267 15.77 6.57 14.33
CA VAL A 267 15.78 6.21 12.91
C VAL A 267 15.37 7.38 12.03
N THR A 268 14.35 8.16 12.41
CA THR A 268 13.96 9.38 11.69
C THR A 268 15.15 10.33 11.57
N ARG A 269 15.82 10.64 12.69
CA ARG A 269 16.97 11.57 12.70
C ARG A 269 18.07 11.08 11.77
N LYS A 270 18.38 9.78 11.81
CA LYS A 270 19.36 9.14 10.95
C LYS A 270 18.96 9.18 9.47
N HIS A 271 17.70 8.86 9.14
CA HIS A 271 17.22 8.83 7.76
C HIS A 271 17.30 10.21 7.11
N PHE A 272 16.75 11.23 7.76
CA PHE A 272 16.72 12.59 7.23
C PHE A 272 18.02 13.36 7.44
N ASN A 273 19.00 12.81 8.19
CA ASN A 273 20.18 13.52 8.68
C ASN A 273 19.81 14.83 9.40
N CYS A 274 18.92 14.71 10.39
CA CYS A 274 18.39 15.83 11.14
C CYS A 274 18.28 15.51 12.64
N ASP A 275 19.26 15.91 13.45
CA ASP A 275 19.32 15.59 14.89
C ASP A 275 18.17 16.19 15.71
N ARG A 276 17.54 17.27 15.23
CA ARG A 276 16.41 17.92 15.89
C ARG A 276 15.05 17.37 15.48
N ALA A 277 14.99 16.38 14.58
CA ALA A 277 13.73 15.76 14.21
C ALA A 277 13.02 15.20 15.46
N PRO A 278 11.75 15.55 15.70
CA PRO A 278 11.02 15.16 16.91
C PRO A 278 10.54 13.69 16.87
N GLY A 279 10.53 13.08 15.69
CA GLY A 279 9.96 11.77 15.40
C GLY A 279 9.44 11.73 13.97
N MET A 280 8.77 10.64 13.58
CA MET A 280 8.19 10.52 12.24
C MET A 280 6.75 11.04 12.23
N GLU A 281 6.44 11.91 11.27
CA GLU A 281 5.08 12.43 11.08
C GLU A 281 4.13 11.34 10.58
N LEU A 282 2.90 11.35 11.10
CA LEU A 282 1.80 10.53 10.62
C LEU A 282 0.96 11.34 9.63
N GLU A 283 0.47 10.66 8.60
CA GLU A 283 -0.36 11.20 7.52
C GLU A 283 -1.56 12.00 8.06
N ASP A 284 -1.79 13.18 7.51
CA ASP A 284 -2.92 14.04 7.87
C ASP A 284 -3.84 14.41 6.69
N GLU A 285 -3.51 13.97 5.47
CA GLU A 285 -4.34 14.05 4.28
C GLU A 285 -5.11 12.74 4.03
N GLY A 286 -5.81 12.66 2.89
CA GLY A 286 -6.49 11.44 2.46
C GLY A 286 -7.82 11.15 3.17
N GLY A 287 -8.20 11.97 4.15
CA GLY A 287 -9.48 11.90 4.84
C GLY A 287 -9.58 10.71 5.79
N ALA A 288 -10.82 10.36 6.12
CA ALA A 288 -11.12 9.47 7.24
C ALA A 288 -10.53 8.05 7.16
N GLY A 289 -10.28 7.56 5.95
CA GLY A 289 -9.78 6.21 5.72
C GLY A 289 -8.27 6.08 5.71
N THR A 290 -7.53 7.18 5.58
CA THR A 290 -6.08 7.17 5.33
C THR A 290 -5.30 8.03 6.33
N ALA A 291 -5.90 9.08 6.89
CA ALA A 291 -5.19 9.89 7.87
C ALA A 291 -4.89 9.10 9.15
N GLN A 292 -3.74 9.36 9.74
CA GLN A 292 -3.27 9.01 11.10
C GLN A 292 -2.61 7.63 11.27
N SER A 293 -2.99 6.58 10.54
CA SER A 293 -2.32 5.27 10.68
C SER A 293 -1.26 4.98 9.60
N HIS A 294 -0.78 6.00 8.91
CA HIS A 294 0.25 5.90 7.88
C HIS A 294 1.37 6.88 8.15
N TRP A 295 2.56 6.62 7.59
CA TRP A 295 3.60 7.65 7.54
C TRP A 295 3.18 8.77 6.60
N GLU A 296 3.48 10.01 7.01
CA GLU A 296 3.31 11.20 6.19
C GLU A 296 3.99 11.01 4.83
N ARG A 297 3.19 10.89 3.76
CA ARG A 297 3.69 10.47 2.47
C ARG A 297 4.56 11.55 1.81
N ARG A 298 4.37 12.83 2.14
CA ARG A 298 5.35 13.89 1.80
C ARG A 298 6.77 13.52 2.25
N ASN A 299 6.91 12.93 3.44
CA ASN A 299 8.20 12.67 4.08
C ASN A 299 8.76 11.29 3.76
N ALA A 300 7.90 10.30 3.48
CA ALA A 300 8.26 8.90 3.29
C ALA A 300 7.47 8.26 2.15
N LYS A 301 7.52 8.89 0.96
CA LYS A 301 6.66 8.54 -0.18
C LYS A 301 6.68 7.06 -0.56
N ASP A 302 7.87 6.48 -0.54
CA ASP A 302 8.12 5.13 -1.05
C ASP A 302 8.19 4.07 0.08
N GLU A 303 7.77 4.42 1.30
CA GLU A 303 7.76 3.54 2.48
C GLU A 303 6.55 2.59 2.45
N ILE A 304 6.69 1.39 3.02
CA ILE A 304 5.63 0.38 3.02
C ILE A 304 4.34 0.85 3.69
N MET A 305 4.40 1.70 4.72
CA MET A 305 3.27 2.26 5.45
C MET A 305 2.88 3.67 5.00
N ALA A 306 3.26 4.10 3.80
CA ALA A 306 2.68 5.29 3.18
C ALA A 306 1.21 5.02 2.79
N GLY A 307 0.33 6.02 2.89
CA GLY A 307 -1.12 5.85 2.67
C GLY A 307 -1.55 5.50 1.23
N VAL A 308 -0.63 5.57 0.27
CA VAL A 308 -0.82 5.18 -1.13
C VAL A 308 0.30 4.22 -1.52
N ALA A 309 -0.03 3.11 -2.18
CA ALA A 309 0.96 2.10 -2.53
C ALA A 309 1.91 2.60 -3.63
N GLY A 310 3.21 2.46 -3.38
CA GLY A 310 4.28 2.58 -4.38
C GLY A 310 5.11 1.30 -4.42
N ILE A 311 6.43 1.43 -4.41
CA ILE A 311 7.36 0.30 -4.24
C ILE A 311 7.33 -0.33 -2.83
N GLY A 312 6.97 0.45 -1.81
CA GLY A 312 6.72 -0.03 -0.45
C GLY A 312 7.95 -0.60 0.24
N TYR A 313 9.01 0.20 0.37
CA TYR A 313 10.21 -0.19 1.11
C TYR A 313 9.87 -0.47 2.58
N TYR A 314 10.18 -1.67 3.06
CA TYR A 314 10.05 -2.00 4.47
C TYR A 314 11.26 -1.46 5.21
N SER A 315 11.20 -0.16 5.51
CA SER A 315 12.32 0.61 6.00
C SER A 315 12.55 0.41 7.50
N ALA A 316 13.67 0.93 7.98
CA ALA A 316 13.97 1.04 9.39
C ALA A 316 12.87 1.82 10.16
N MET A 317 12.11 2.72 9.53
CA MET A 317 11.08 3.51 10.20
C MET A 317 9.94 2.62 10.70
N THR A 318 9.39 1.77 9.83
CA THR A 318 8.32 0.84 10.21
C THR A 318 8.82 -0.22 11.19
N MET A 319 10.06 -0.70 11.02
CA MET A 319 10.69 -1.62 11.98
C MET A 319 10.83 -0.98 13.37
N ALA A 320 11.27 0.28 13.43
CA ALA A 320 11.41 1.03 14.68
C ALA A 320 10.06 1.23 15.40
N ALA A 321 9.01 1.56 14.66
CA ALA A 321 7.67 1.72 15.23
C ALA A 321 7.16 0.40 15.84
N PHE A 322 7.41 -0.73 15.17
CA PHE A 322 7.06 -2.05 15.73
C PHE A 322 7.88 -2.41 16.98
N GLU A 323 9.16 -2.03 17.03
CA GLU A 323 10.00 -2.24 18.22
C GLU A 323 9.56 -1.35 19.39
N ASP A 324 9.22 -0.08 19.14
CA ASP A 324 8.76 0.87 20.16
C ASP A 324 7.38 0.51 20.75
N LEU A 325 6.54 -0.24 20.01
CA LEU A 325 5.32 -0.84 20.57
C LEU A 325 5.62 -1.84 21.71
N GLY A 326 6.85 -2.34 21.81
CA GLY A 326 7.28 -3.31 22.81
C GLY A 326 6.81 -4.75 22.55
N TYR A 327 6.05 -4.96 21.48
CA TYR A 327 5.52 -6.28 21.09
C TYR A 327 6.55 -7.12 20.32
N TYR A 328 7.42 -6.45 19.58
CA TYR A 328 8.37 -7.04 18.65
C TYR A 328 9.77 -6.51 18.93
N ARG A 329 10.78 -7.21 18.45
CA ARG A 329 12.13 -6.65 18.23
C ARG A 329 12.39 -6.61 16.74
N ALA A 330 12.97 -5.53 16.25
CA ALA A 330 13.39 -5.47 14.87
C ALA A 330 14.64 -6.34 14.67
N ASN A 331 14.65 -7.12 13.60
CA ASN A 331 15.82 -7.83 13.11
C ASN A 331 16.67 -6.86 12.26
N TRP A 332 17.42 -6.00 12.95
CA TRP A 332 18.26 -4.97 12.32
C TRP A 332 19.28 -5.58 11.34
N GLY A 333 19.52 -4.90 10.22
CA GLY A 333 20.25 -5.40 9.05
C GLY A 333 19.34 -5.90 7.93
N MET A 334 18.05 -6.10 8.20
CA MET A 334 17.03 -6.51 7.22
C MET A 334 16.20 -5.33 6.67
N GLU A 335 16.42 -4.12 7.18
CA GLU A 335 15.77 -2.91 6.69
C GLU A 335 16.07 -2.64 5.21
N GLU A 336 15.06 -2.19 4.49
CA GLU A 336 15.24 -1.71 3.12
C GLU A 336 15.59 -0.22 3.11
N VAL A 337 16.49 0.16 2.20
CA VAL A 337 16.92 1.55 2.06
C VAL A 337 15.93 2.29 1.18
N MET A 338 15.27 3.30 1.74
CA MET A 338 14.45 4.25 0.98
C MET A 338 15.30 5.46 0.58
N GLY A 339 15.33 5.79 -0.70
CA GLY A 339 16.04 6.98 -1.21
C GLY A 339 15.32 8.29 -0.87
N TRP A 340 13.97 8.28 -0.90
CA TRP A 340 13.13 9.43 -0.58
C TRP A 340 13.41 9.98 0.82
N GLY A 341 13.64 11.29 0.95
CA GLY A 341 13.90 11.95 2.22
C GLY A 341 15.27 11.63 2.84
N ARG A 342 16.10 10.78 2.23
CA ARG A 342 17.36 10.37 2.83
C ARG A 342 18.40 11.48 2.76
N ASN A 343 19.02 11.80 3.91
CA ASN A 343 20.05 12.83 4.07
C ASN A 343 19.63 14.24 3.58
N THR A 344 18.35 14.56 3.62
CA THR A 344 17.84 15.85 3.13
C THR A 344 18.08 17.03 4.08
N GLY A 345 18.42 16.74 5.33
CA GLY A 345 18.59 17.74 6.39
C GLY A 345 17.26 18.21 6.98
N CYS A 346 17.35 19.03 8.02
CA CYS A 346 16.18 19.45 8.78
C CYS A 346 15.21 20.36 8.02
N ASP A 347 15.72 21.15 7.07
CA ASP A 347 14.89 22.04 6.24
C ASP A 347 13.80 21.26 5.50
N PHE A 348 14.06 19.99 5.15
CA PHE A 348 13.08 19.15 4.48
C PHE A 348 11.85 18.92 5.37
N LEU A 349 12.02 18.74 6.68
CA LEU A 349 10.93 18.51 7.62
C LEU A 349 10.30 19.83 8.08
N GLU A 350 11.07 20.91 8.16
CA GLU A 350 10.64 22.17 8.77
C GLU A 350 10.08 23.19 7.78
N GLU A 351 10.56 23.18 6.53
CA GLU A 351 10.18 24.14 5.50
C GLU A 351 9.22 23.53 4.47
N LYS A 352 8.63 24.40 3.65
CA LYS A 352 7.84 23.97 2.48
C LYS A 352 8.72 23.25 1.47
N CYS A 353 8.17 22.24 0.81
CA CYS A 353 8.85 21.48 -0.25
C CYS A 353 9.24 22.33 -1.47
N VAL A 354 8.45 23.37 -1.74
CA VAL A 354 8.64 24.33 -2.83
C VAL A 354 8.38 25.74 -2.27
N ASN A 355 9.28 26.66 -2.56
CA ASN A 355 9.22 28.06 -2.15
C ASN A 355 9.24 28.96 -3.39
N ASN A 356 8.12 29.62 -3.65
CA ASN A 356 7.93 30.51 -4.80
C ASN A 356 8.32 29.85 -6.14
N GLY A 357 7.91 28.59 -6.34
CA GLY A 357 8.21 27.81 -7.54
C GLY A 357 9.64 27.30 -7.66
N THR A 358 10.44 27.33 -6.59
CA THR A 358 11.78 26.73 -6.54
C THR A 358 11.83 25.67 -5.43
N THR A 359 12.50 24.54 -5.66
CA THR A 359 12.71 23.51 -4.64
C THR A 359 14.21 23.33 -4.33
N LYS A 360 14.52 22.96 -3.08
CA LYS A 360 15.85 22.48 -2.68
C LYS A 360 16.05 20.98 -3.00
N TYR A 361 14.97 20.28 -3.41
CA TYR A 361 14.93 18.83 -3.53
C TYR A 361 14.40 18.39 -4.91
N PRO A 362 15.12 18.69 -6.01
CA PRO A 362 14.64 18.45 -7.38
C PRO A 362 14.44 16.96 -7.71
N ASP A 363 15.14 16.05 -7.01
CA ASP A 363 14.97 14.60 -7.18
C ASP A 363 13.66 14.07 -6.54
N MET A 364 12.95 14.90 -5.78
CA MET A 364 11.72 14.54 -5.07
C MET A 364 10.51 15.37 -5.53
N PHE A 365 10.71 16.69 -5.64
CA PHE A 365 9.65 17.63 -6.00
C PHE A 365 9.95 18.28 -7.35
N CYS A 366 8.94 18.32 -8.21
CA CYS A 366 9.02 18.98 -9.49
C CYS A 366 8.34 20.35 -9.42
N VAL A 367 8.82 21.32 -10.21
CA VAL A 367 8.29 22.69 -10.22
C VAL A 367 7.93 23.19 -11.62
N ASP A 368 8.19 22.40 -12.65
CA ASP A 368 7.96 22.71 -14.04
C ASP A 368 7.11 21.64 -14.74
N GLY A 369 6.23 22.09 -15.63
CA GLY A 369 5.40 21.22 -16.46
C GLY A 369 6.16 20.75 -17.71
N SER A 370 7.38 20.21 -17.55
CA SER A 370 8.13 19.66 -18.68
C SER A 370 7.33 18.56 -19.38
N PHE A 371 7.31 18.57 -20.71
CA PHE A 371 6.67 17.52 -21.51
C PHE A 371 7.54 16.26 -21.65
N LEU A 372 8.80 16.32 -21.23
CA LEU A 372 9.68 15.15 -21.23
C LEU A 372 9.34 14.28 -20.02
N PHE A 373 9.17 12.99 -20.27
CA PHE A 373 9.02 12.02 -19.18
C PHE A 373 10.23 12.04 -18.27
N GLN A 374 9.96 11.92 -16.98
CA GLN A 374 10.93 11.71 -15.90
C GLN A 374 10.59 10.40 -15.21
N CYS A 375 11.49 9.89 -14.38
CA CYS A 375 11.21 8.72 -13.58
C CYS A 375 10.39 9.06 -12.35
N THR A 376 9.43 8.20 -12.03
CA THR A 376 8.86 8.18 -10.67
C THR A 376 9.98 7.87 -9.66
N SER A 377 9.86 8.37 -8.43
CA SER A 377 10.88 8.19 -7.38
C SER A 377 11.22 6.74 -7.06
N ASP A 378 10.29 5.82 -7.34
CA ASP A 378 10.43 4.39 -7.17
C ASP A 378 11.01 3.65 -8.39
N HIS A 379 11.32 4.38 -9.46
CA HIS A 379 11.82 3.87 -10.73
C HIS A 379 10.92 2.80 -11.38
N LEU A 380 9.63 2.72 -11.02
CA LEU A 380 8.71 1.73 -11.60
C LEU A 380 8.03 2.20 -12.89
N ALA A 381 8.00 3.50 -13.15
CA ALA A 381 7.35 4.05 -14.32
C ALA A 381 8.00 5.34 -14.84
N LEU A 382 7.74 5.61 -16.12
CA LEU A 382 7.81 6.95 -16.69
C LEU A 382 6.64 7.78 -16.16
N GLY A 383 6.89 9.06 -15.91
CA GLY A 383 5.91 9.98 -15.35
C GLY A 383 6.12 11.41 -15.80
N VAL A 384 5.20 12.26 -15.40
CA VAL A 384 5.23 13.71 -15.64
C VAL A 384 5.00 14.45 -14.34
N CYS A 385 5.44 15.70 -14.27
CA CYS A 385 5.22 16.51 -13.08
C CYS A 385 3.72 16.72 -12.85
N GLY A 386 3.23 16.30 -11.68
CA GLY A 386 1.84 16.46 -11.26
C GLY A 386 1.52 17.85 -10.75
N LEU A 387 1.80 18.87 -11.57
CA LEU A 387 1.54 20.27 -11.24
C LEU A 387 0.24 20.74 -11.89
N PHE A 388 -0.69 21.23 -11.09
CA PHE A 388 -2.04 21.60 -11.52
C PHE A 388 -2.41 23.02 -11.09
N ASP A 389 -3.21 23.70 -11.92
CA ASP A 389 -3.96 24.89 -11.53
C ASP A 389 -5.37 24.47 -11.09
N PHE A 390 -5.69 24.66 -9.81
CA PHE A 390 -7.00 24.31 -9.27
C PHE A 390 -8.08 25.37 -9.57
N GLY A 391 -7.72 26.51 -10.18
CA GLY A 391 -8.63 27.63 -10.46
C GLY A 391 -9.16 28.35 -9.20
N LYS A 392 -8.72 27.91 -8.02
CA LYS A 392 -9.02 28.49 -6.71
C LYS A 392 -7.77 28.44 -5.85
N ASP A 393 -7.61 29.45 -4.99
CA ASP A 393 -6.52 29.49 -4.04
C ASP A 393 -6.50 28.24 -3.16
N LEU A 394 -5.33 27.61 -3.06
CA LEU A 394 -5.07 26.57 -2.07
C LEU A 394 -5.04 27.16 -0.66
N HIS A 395 -5.18 26.30 0.36
CA HIS A 395 -4.99 26.70 1.74
C HIS A 395 -3.57 27.28 1.94
N PRO A 396 -3.34 28.33 2.76
CA PRO A 396 -2.04 29.00 2.88
C PRO A 396 -0.83 28.09 3.15
N VAL A 397 -1.04 27.00 3.88
CA VAL A 397 0.00 25.99 4.17
C VAL A 397 0.47 25.24 2.90
N TYR A 398 -0.40 25.10 1.90
CA TYR A 398 -0.17 24.41 0.63
C TYR A 398 0.13 25.36 -0.54
N ARG A 399 0.32 26.66 -0.27
CA ARG A 399 0.70 27.63 -1.30
C ARG A 399 2.21 27.59 -1.50
N TYR A 400 2.64 27.09 -2.65
CA TYR A 400 4.05 26.87 -3.00
C TYR A 400 4.58 27.76 -4.12
N PHE A 401 3.68 28.26 -4.96
CA PHE A 401 4.00 29.01 -6.16
C PHE A 401 3.52 30.45 -6.04
N LYS A 402 4.02 31.31 -6.94
CA LYS A 402 3.56 32.69 -7.08
C LYS A 402 2.04 32.76 -7.29
N TYR A 403 1.50 31.84 -8.09
CA TYR A 403 0.07 31.68 -8.27
C TYR A 403 -0.48 30.76 -7.16
N PRO A 404 -1.35 31.25 -6.27
CA PRO A 404 -1.80 30.52 -5.07
C PRO A 404 -2.72 29.33 -5.38
N SER A 405 -3.21 29.21 -6.62
CA SER A 405 -4.02 28.08 -7.10
C SER A 405 -3.19 26.91 -7.63
N MET A 406 -1.87 27.06 -7.72
CA MET A 406 -0.98 26.04 -8.26
C MET A 406 -0.47 25.11 -7.15
N GLY A 407 -0.49 23.80 -7.41
CA GLY A 407 0.05 22.79 -6.50
C GLY A 407 0.04 21.38 -7.07
N GLY A 408 0.47 20.43 -6.26
CA GLY A 408 0.45 19.01 -6.53
C GLY A 408 -0.94 18.39 -6.43
N SER A 409 -1.12 17.19 -6.98
CA SER A 409 -2.36 16.43 -6.83
C SER A 409 -2.63 16.07 -5.36
N PRO A 410 -3.84 16.32 -4.82
CA PRO A 410 -4.21 15.87 -3.47
C PRO A 410 -4.29 14.34 -3.33
N ASN A 411 -4.32 13.61 -4.45
CA ASN A 411 -4.34 12.15 -4.41
C ASN A 411 -2.97 11.55 -4.08
N GLU A 412 -1.89 12.34 -4.19
CA GLU A 412 -0.53 11.89 -3.88
C GLU A 412 -0.22 11.95 -2.38
N LEU A 413 -1.05 12.60 -1.55
CA LEU A 413 -0.84 12.81 -0.11
C LEU A 413 0.54 13.42 0.23
N THR A 414 1.04 14.27 -0.65
CA THR A 414 2.36 14.90 -0.51
C THR A 414 2.25 16.33 0.00
N ASP A 415 1.23 16.69 0.78
CA ASP A 415 0.92 18.07 1.15
C ASP A 415 0.72 18.98 -0.06
N TYR A 416 0.13 18.50 -1.16
CA TYR A 416 0.10 19.23 -2.44
C TYR A 416 1.51 19.64 -2.96
N CYS A 417 2.60 19.00 -2.50
CA CYS A 417 3.90 19.14 -3.13
C CYS A 417 3.86 18.40 -4.47
N PRO A 418 4.16 19.05 -5.61
CA PRO A 418 4.15 18.37 -6.90
C PRO A 418 5.29 17.35 -6.96
N VAL A 419 4.95 16.15 -7.41
CA VAL A 419 5.87 15.03 -7.62
C VAL A 419 5.69 14.47 -9.02
N ILE A 420 6.63 13.64 -9.47
CA ILE A 420 6.48 12.91 -10.73
C ILE A 420 5.43 11.82 -10.53
N MET A 421 4.29 11.96 -11.19
CA MET A 421 3.21 10.98 -11.16
C MET A 421 3.37 9.99 -12.32
N PRO A 422 3.13 8.70 -12.10
CA PRO A 422 3.28 7.69 -13.14
C PRO A 422 2.30 7.94 -14.30
N SER A 423 2.80 7.79 -15.52
CA SER A 423 1.94 7.65 -16.69
C SER A 423 1.32 6.26 -16.71
N ALA A 424 0.02 6.19 -16.99
CA ALA A 424 -0.75 4.95 -17.11
C ALA A 424 -0.07 3.88 -17.97
N GLU A 425 0.43 4.30 -19.14
CA GLU A 425 1.06 3.43 -20.14
C GLU A 425 2.58 3.31 -19.90
N GLY A 426 3.14 4.04 -18.93
CA GLY A 426 4.58 4.23 -18.70
C GLY A 426 5.22 3.22 -17.75
N THR A 427 4.51 2.18 -17.34
CA THR A 427 5.00 1.20 -16.36
C THR A 427 6.14 0.36 -16.95
N CYS A 428 7.30 0.31 -16.31
CA CYS A 428 8.47 -0.40 -16.84
C CYS A 428 8.36 -1.93 -16.74
N THR A 429 7.54 -2.43 -15.82
CA THR A 429 7.32 -3.88 -15.63
C THR A 429 6.16 -4.44 -16.45
N SER A 430 5.51 -3.61 -17.28
CA SER A 430 4.36 -4.01 -18.09
C SER A 430 4.76 -4.13 -19.55
N THR A 431 4.45 -5.27 -20.18
CA THR A 431 4.64 -5.45 -21.62
C THR A 431 3.70 -4.59 -22.47
N LEU A 432 2.73 -3.90 -21.84
CA LEU A 432 1.84 -2.95 -22.51
C LEU A 432 2.51 -1.59 -22.74
N ASN A 433 3.62 -1.31 -22.05
CA ASN A 433 4.38 -0.09 -22.25
C ASN A 433 5.13 -0.17 -23.60
N ASN A 434 4.75 0.74 -24.50
CA ASN A 434 5.30 0.86 -25.85
C ASN A 434 6.06 2.18 -26.07
N PHE A 435 6.42 2.89 -25.00
CA PHE A 435 7.12 4.17 -25.11
C PHE A 435 8.46 4.00 -25.84
N THR A 436 8.74 4.94 -26.73
CA THR A 436 9.97 4.95 -27.55
C THR A 436 11.21 4.87 -26.66
N GLY A 437 12.16 4.01 -27.02
CA GLY A 437 13.40 3.84 -26.26
C GLY A 437 13.30 2.92 -25.05
N CYS A 438 12.11 2.41 -24.71
CA CYS A 438 11.92 1.57 -23.53
C CYS A 438 12.14 0.09 -23.83
N ARG A 439 12.81 -0.58 -22.88
CA ARG A 439 12.88 -2.02 -22.74
C ARG A 439 12.16 -2.44 -21.46
N VAL A 440 11.10 -3.23 -21.60
CA VAL A 440 10.18 -3.58 -20.51
C VAL A 440 10.28 -5.05 -20.15
N GLY A 441 10.15 -5.34 -18.85
CA GLY A 441 10.30 -6.69 -18.30
C GLY A 441 10.13 -6.67 -16.78
N PRO A 442 10.00 -7.83 -16.11
CA PRO A 442 9.72 -7.90 -14.68
C PRO A 442 10.74 -7.14 -13.80
N ASN A 443 11.99 -7.09 -14.25
CA ASN A 443 13.09 -6.40 -13.56
C ASN A 443 13.44 -5.04 -14.17
N SER A 444 12.64 -4.56 -15.13
CA SER A 444 12.90 -3.25 -15.73
C SER A 444 12.60 -2.13 -14.75
N ARG A 445 13.41 -1.07 -14.86
CA ARG A 445 13.30 0.16 -14.07
C ARG A 445 13.44 1.37 -14.98
N CYS A 446 12.82 2.47 -14.56
CA CYS A 446 12.98 3.75 -15.20
C CYS A 446 14.37 4.31 -14.86
N VAL A 447 15.04 4.87 -15.86
CA VAL A 447 16.30 5.61 -15.70
C VAL A 447 16.22 6.94 -16.41
N GLU A 448 16.79 7.97 -15.78
CA GLU A 448 16.90 9.30 -16.37
C GLU A 448 17.89 9.31 -17.53
N THR A 449 17.75 10.30 -18.40
CA THR A 449 18.59 10.43 -19.58
C THR A 449 19.08 11.86 -19.75
N ASP A 450 20.18 12.01 -20.48
CA ASP A 450 20.79 13.30 -20.75
C ASP A 450 20.93 13.52 -22.26
N LEU A 451 20.05 14.37 -22.79
CA LEU A 451 19.95 14.72 -24.21
C LEU A 451 19.87 13.48 -25.12
N LEU A 452 19.26 12.41 -24.61
CA LEU A 452 19.14 11.14 -25.32
C LEU A 452 18.18 11.30 -26.49
N ARG A 453 18.63 10.83 -27.65
CA ARG A 453 17.83 10.85 -28.88
C ARG A 453 17.64 9.45 -29.41
N PHE A 454 16.38 9.09 -29.60
CA PHE A 454 15.97 7.94 -30.38
C PHE A 454 15.51 8.47 -31.73
N ASN A 455 16.30 8.23 -32.78
CA ASN A 455 16.13 8.90 -34.07
C ASN A 455 16.09 10.44 -33.93
N SER A 456 14.94 11.07 -34.20
CA SER A 456 14.72 12.52 -34.13
C SER A 456 14.04 12.99 -32.84
N VAL A 457 13.65 12.07 -31.95
CA VAL A 457 12.91 12.37 -30.72
C VAL A 457 13.86 12.47 -29.54
N THR A 458 13.79 13.59 -28.81
CA THR A 458 14.46 13.74 -27.52
C THR A 458 13.64 13.03 -26.45
N ILE A 459 14.29 12.20 -25.64
CA ILE A 459 13.68 11.45 -24.55
C ILE A 459 14.26 11.96 -23.23
N GLY A 460 13.42 12.07 -22.19
CA GLY A 460 13.83 12.46 -20.84
C GLY A 460 14.16 11.28 -19.95
N ALA A 461 13.38 10.20 -20.04
CA ALA A 461 13.56 8.97 -19.30
C ALA A 461 13.17 7.75 -20.13
N ILE A 462 13.74 6.58 -19.84
CA ILE A 462 13.42 5.30 -20.48
C ILE A 462 13.33 4.16 -19.47
N CYS A 463 12.65 3.08 -19.82
CA CYS A 463 12.77 1.81 -19.12
C CYS A 463 13.96 1.01 -19.63
N VAL A 464 14.77 0.47 -18.73
CA VAL A 464 15.86 -0.47 -19.02
C VAL A 464 15.69 -1.71 -18.15
N GLU A 465 16.16 -2.86 -18.63
CA GLU A 465 16.25 -4.03 -17.77
C GLU A 465 17.45 -3.90 -16.83
N VAL A 466 17.26 -4.28 -15.57
CA VAL A 466 18.29 -4.19 -14.52
C VAL A 466 18.66 -5.58 -14.01
N SER A 467 19.97 -5.80 -13.84
CA SER A 467 20.54 -6.93 -13.12
C SER A 467 21.36 -6.43 -11.93
N CYS A 468 21.24 -7.13 -10.80
CA CYS A 468 21.82 -6.77 -9.51
C CYS A 468 22.77 -7.85 -8.98
N GLU A 469 23.40 -8.62 -9.87
CA GLU A 469 24.31 -9.71 -9.52
C GLU A 469 25.55 -9.25 -8.75
N HIS A 470 26.03 -8.03 -9.03
CA HIS A 470 27.18 -7.44 -8.36
C HIS A 470 26.74 -6.40 -7.34
N LYS A 471 26.96 -6.69 -6.05
CA LYS A 471 26.59 -5.78 -4.95
C LYS A 471 27.23 -4.41 -5.15
N GLY A 472 26.40 -3.37 -5.19
CA GLY A 472 26.83 -1.97 -5.27
C GLY A 472 26.94 -1.41 -6.69
N VAL A 473 26.85 -2.24 -7.74
CA VAL A 473 26.85 -1.76 -9.14
C VAL A 473 25.76 -2.49 -9.92
N ALA A 474 24.76 -1.76 -10.40
CA ALA A 474 23.72 -2.30 -11.25
C ALA A 474 24.30 -2.54 -12.65
N SER A 475 23.87 -3.60 -13.32
CA SER A 475 24.08 -3.77 -14.76
C SER A 475 22.77 -3.50 -15.48
N ILE A 476 22.82 -2.80 -16.61
CA ILE A 476 21.65 -2.48 -17.40
C ILE A 476 21.77 -3.00 -18.83
N ARG A 477 20.64 -3.28 -19.44
CA ARG A 477 20.53 -3.46 -20.89
C ARG A 477 19.31 -2.71 -21.41
N TYR A 478 19.43 -2.16 -22.60
CA TYR A 478 18.47 -1.22 -23.18
C TYR A 478 17.88 -1.75 -24.50
N VAL A 479 16.94 -1.02 -25.09
CA VAL A 479 16.31 -1.47 -26.34
C VAL A 479 17.33 -1.45 -27.49
N GLY A 480 17.34 -2.51 -28.29
CA GLY A 480 18.25 -2.64 -29.44
C GLY A 480 19.63 -3.23 -29.13
N ASP A 481 19.95 -3.49 -27.86
CA ASP A 481 21.17 -4.18 -27.46
C ASP A 481 20.90 -5.10 -26.25
N ASP A 482 21.13 -6.40 -26.44
CA ASP A 482 20.93 -7.41 -25.39
C ASP A 482 22.15 -7.57 -24.45
N THR A 483 23.24 -6.82 -24.70
CA THR A 483 24.45 -6.83 -23.88
C THR A 483 24.21 -6.15 -22.53
N TRP A 484 24.73 -6.75 -21.46
CA TRP A 484 24.72 -6.16 -20.12
C TRP A 484 25.89 -5.19 -19.94
N TYR A 485 25.58 -3.96 -19.54
CA TYR A 485 26.56 -2.91 -19.28
C TYR A 485 26.62 -2.59 -17.79
N PRO A 486 27.80 -2.57 -17.17
CA PRO A 486 27.93 -2.06 -15.81
C PRO A 486 27.53 -0.58 -15.79
N CYS A 487 26.72 -0.20 -14.81
CA CYS A 487 26.17 1.15 -14.68
C CYS A 487 26.47 1.70 -13.27
N PRO A 488 27.71 2.15 -13.02
CA PRO A 488 28.05 2.80 -11.75
C PRO A 488 27.24 4.07 -11.54
N GLU A 489 26.82 4.34 -10.32
CA GLU A 489 26.00 5.51 -9.96
C GLU A 489 26.55 6.82 -10.56
N GLY A 490 25.68 7.59 -11.22
CA GLY A 490 26.01 8.88 -11.84
C GLY A 490 26.82 8.77 -13.15
N HIS A 491 27.25 7.58 -13.55
CA HIS A 491 27.91 7.40 -14.84
C HIS A 491 26.95 7.69 -16.00
N ARG A 492 27.49 8.25 -17.10
CA ARG A 492 26.74 8.58 -18.32
C ARG A 492 27.06 7.54 -19.39
N LEU A 493 26.25 6.49 -19.46
CA LEU A 493 26.40 5.43 -20.45
C LEU A 493 25.95 5.94 -21.82
N LYS A 494 26.82 5.83 -22.83
CA LYS A 494 26.49 6.20 -24.22
C LYS A 494 25.94 4.97 -24.96
N PRO A 495 24.63 4.89 -25.24
CA PRO A 495 24.07 3.72 -25.93
C PRO A 495 24.38 3.74 -27.43
N GLY A 496 24.40 2.55 -28.04
CA GLY A 496 24.47 2.35 -29.48
C GLY A 496 23.12 2.51 -30.19
N THR A 497 23.05 2.12 -31.46
CA THR A 497 21.81 2.03 -32.25
C THR A 497 20.72 1.27 -31.45
N PRO A 498 19.45 1.73 -31.42
CA PRO A 498 18.80 2.79 -32.21
C PRO A 498 19.00 4.23 -31.68
N PHE A 499 19.76 4.43 -30.62
CA PHE A 499 20.02 5.77 -30.09
C PHE A 499 21.07 6.48 -30.94
N THR A 500 20.81 7.74 -31.28
CA THR A 500 21.66 8.53 -32.21
C THR A 500 22.60 9.48 -31.46
N ARG A 501 22.24 9.90 -30.24
CA ARG A 501 23.03 10.80 -29.38
C ARG A 501 22.55 10.72 -27.93
N GLY A 502 23.35 11.23 -27.01
CA GLY A 502 23.03 11.44 -25.61
C GLY A 502 23.45 10.27 -24.75
N HIS A 503 22.98 10.25 -23.50
CA HIS A 503 23.40 9.28 -22.50
C HIS A 503 22.23 8.79 -21.66
N ILE A 504 22.34 7.55 -21.19
CA ILE A 504 21.55 7.01 -20.09
C ILE A 504 22.29 7.36 -18.80
N ILE A 505 21.59 7.92 -17.82
CA ILE A 505 22.17 8.25 -16.51
C ILE A 505 22.02 7.02 -15.62
N CYS A 506 23.15 6.50 -15.13
CA CYS A 506 23.15 5.33 -14.28
C CYS A 506 22.55 5.65 -12.91
N PRO A 507 21.48 4.93 -12.50
CA PRO A 507 20.81 5.17 -11.22
C PRO A 507 21.67 4.71 -10.05
N ARG A 508 21.29 5.12 -8.83
CA ARG A 508 21.90 4.56 -7.62
C ARG A 508 21.51 3.09 -7.48
N TYR A 509 22.46 2.26 -7.07
CA TYR A 509 22.22 0.82 -6.90
C TYR A 509 21.02 0.54 -6.00
N THR A 510 20.89 1.27 -4.88
CA THR A 510 19.79 1.07 -3.92
C THR A 510 18.41 1.38 -4.50
N ASP A 511 18.31 2.30 -5.45
CA ASP A 511 17.01 2.74 -5.97
C ASP A 511 16.40 1.72 -6.93
N VAL A 512 17.25 0.94 -7.61
CA VAL A 512 16.83 -0.08 -8.58
C VAL A 512 16.98 -1.51 -8.09
N CYS A 513 17.88 -1.78 -7.14
CA CYS A 513 18.22 -3.13 -6.71
C CYS A 513 17.71 -3.54 -5.33
N THR A 514 17.24 -2.63 -4.46
CA THR A 514 16.80 -3.02 -3.11
C THR A 514 15.70 -4.08 -3.13
N THR A 515 14.65 -3.89 -3.93
CA THR A 515 13.55 -4.87 -4.04
C THR A 515 13.86 -6.08 -4.92
N LEU A 516 14.82 -5.96 -5.85
CA LEU A 516 15.26 -7.05 -6.73
C LEU A 516 16.23 -7.99 -6.01
N ALA A 517 17.18 -7.45 -5.25
CA ALA A 517 18.15 -8.22 -4.47
C ALA A 517 17.50 -8.94 -3.29
N SER A 518 16.49 -8.34 -2.64
CA SER A 518 15.66 -9.01 -1.63
C SER A 518 14.91 -10.23 -2.18
N ALA A 519 14.60 -10.26 -3.49
CA ALA A 519 14.02 -11.44 -4.14
C ALA A 519 15.07 -12.52 -4.51
N VAL A 520 16.35 -12.14 -4.61
CA VAL A 520 17.48 -13.03 -4.93
C VAL A 520 18.08 -13.67 -3.66
N LEU A 521 17.93 -13.03 -2.50
CA LEU A 521 18.19 -13.65 -1.19
C LEU A 521 17.12 -14.70 -0.86
N LYS A 522 17.03 -15.76 -1.66
CA LYS A 522 16.55 -17.06 -1.19
C LYS A 522 17.53 -17.50 -0.10
N PRO A 523 17.11 -17.62 1.17
CA PRO A 523 17.95 -18.28 2.13
C PRO A 523 18.08 -19.73 1.68
N THR A 524 19.30 -20.23 1.60
CA THR A 524 19.59 -21.65 1.80
C THR A 524 19.21 -22.03 3.24
N LEU A 525 17.91 -21.99 3.56
CA LEU A 525 17.32 -22.69 4.68
C LEU A 525 16.43 -23.77 4.08
N ASP A 526 16.67 -25.00 4.53
CA ASP A 526 16.03 -26.22 4.07
C ASP A 526 14.53 -26.02 3.80
N ASN A 527 14.13 -26.25 2.55
CA ASN A 527 12.78 -26.07 2.02
C ASN A 527 11.76 -26.97 2.78
N ASN A 528 12.26 -27.97 3.52
CA ASN A 528 11.45 -28.89 4.32
C ASN A 528 10.93 -28.31 5.64
N THR A 529 11.56 -27.26 6.21
CA THR A 529 11.14 -26.71 7.51
C THR A 529 10.00 -25.69 7.36
N PHE A 530 9.95 -24.94 6.25
CA PHE A 530 8.91 -23.95 5.97
C PHE A 530 7.61 -24.54 5.42
N GLN A 531 7.68 -25.62 4.62
CA GLN A 531 6.48 -26.33 4.14
C GLN A 531 5.65 -26.90 5.30
N ASN A 532 6.30 -27.40 6.36
CA ASN A 532 5.61 -27.93 7.55
C ASN A 532 4.93 -26.85 8.43
N LEU A 533 5.29 -25.57 8.26
CA LEU A 533 4.61 -24.43 8.92
C LEU A 533 3.44 -23.88 8.08
N LEU A 534 3.41 -24.19 6.78
CA LEU A 534 2.39 -23.73 5.82
C LEU A 534 1.33 -24.80 5.50
N THR A 535 1.48 -26.03 6.00
CA THR A 535 0.40 -27.02 5.96
C THR A 535 -0.74 -26.53 6.85
N PRO A 536 -1.99 -26.45 6.35
CA PRO A 536 -3.15 -26.26 7.20
C PRO A 536 -3.09 -27.31 8.31
N VAL A 537 -3.25 -26.89 9.57
CA VAL A 537 -3.39 -27.82 10.69
C VAL A 537 -4.73 -28.54 10.49
N GLU A 538 -4.73 -29.65 9.76
CA GLU A 538 -5.84 -30.58 9.73
C GLU A 538 -5.81 -31.34 11.07
N GLY A 539 -6.63 -30.86 12.01
CA GLY A 539 -6.84 -31.55 13.29
C GLY A 539 -7.44 -32.94 13.07
N PRO A 540 -7.05 -33.96 13.86
CA PRO A 540 -7.58 -35.30 13.73
C PRO A 540 -9.05 -35.36 14.18
N VAL A 541 -9.95 -35.71 13.26
CA VAL A 541 -11.36 -36.00 13.56
C VAL A 541 -11.44 -37.31 14.36
N GLN A 542 -11.46 -37.22 15.70
CA GLN A 542 -11.91 -38.32 16.55
C GLN A 542 -13.45 -38.30 16.60
N ARG A 543 -14.06 -39.20 15.82
CA ARG A 543 -15.47 -39.58 15.95
C ARG A 543 -15.73 -40.19 17.33
N SER A 544 -16.42 -39.48 18.22
CA SER A 544 -17.19 -40.10 19.29
C SER A 544 -18.67 -39.82 19.09
N LEU A 545 -19.44 -40.88 18.84
CA LEU A 545 -20.89 -40.85 18.77
C LEU A 545 -21.50 -40.41 20.12
N SER A 546 -22.39 -39.42 20.09
CA SER A 546 -23.46 -39.31 21.08
C SER A 546 -24.72 -38.72 20.45
N LYS A 547 -25.85 -39.41 20.69
CA LYS A 547 -27.20 -39.23 20.14
C LYS A 547 -27.80 -37.83 20.34
N PRO A 548 -28.71 -37.37 19.46
CA PRO A 548 -29.46 -36.13 19.68
C PRO A 548 -30.63 -36.36 20.66
N LEU A 549 -30.75 -35.45 21.63
CA LEU A 549 -31.92 -35.27 22.47
C LEU A 549 -32.79 -34.18 21.84
N GLU A 550 -34.02 -34.54 21.46
CA GLU A 550 -35.08 -33.61 21.06
C GLU A 550 -35.48 -32.71 22.24
N MET A 551 -35.71 -31.42 21.97
CA MET A 551 -36.65 -30.62 22.78
C MET A 551 -37.22 -29.43 21.99
N GLU A 552 -38.51 -29.60 21.68
CA GLU A 552 -39.63 -28.65 21.62
C GLU A 552 -39.47 -27.21 21.08
N LYS A 553 -40.23 -26.97 20.00
CA LYS A 553 -40.73 -25.67 19.54
C LYS A 553 -41.58 -24.99 20.61
N LYS A 554 -41.36 -23.68 20.84
CA LYS A 554 -42.40 -22.77 21.31
C LYS A 554 -42.52 -21.55 20.42
N ASP A 555 -43.74 -21.41 19.92
CA ASP A 555 -44.32 -20.34 19.13
C ASP A 555 -44.61 -19.13 20.03
N ALA A 556 -44.28 -17.91 19.59
CA ALA A 556 -44.69 -16.68 20.25
C ALA A 556 -44.82 -15.53 19.25
N ARG A 557 -45.99 -15.50 18.63
CA ARG A 557 -46.56 -14.39 17.85
C ARG A 557 -47.07 -13.29 18.77
N LYS A 558 -46.65 -12.03 18.59
CA LYS A 558 -47.40 -10.79 18.96
C LYS A 558 -46.76 -9.59 18.25
N LYS A 559 -47.42 -9.07 17.21
CA LYS A 559 -48.31 -7.89 17.20
C LYS A 559 -47.56 -6.57 16.93
N TYR A 560 -47.43 -6.23 15.65
CA TYR A 560 -47.27 -4.85 15.18
C TYR A 560 -48.67 -4.22 15.03
N PHE A 561 -48.85 -3.03 15.62
CA PHE A 561 -49.93 -2.10 15.28
C PHE A 561 -49.38 -1.06 14.31
N GLY A 562 -50.13 -0.80 13.24
CA GLY A 562 -49.90 0.31 12.30
C GLY A 562 -50.20 1.66 12.93
N VAL A 563 -49.64 2.73 12.37
CA VAL A 563 -50.27 3.89 11.68
C VAL A 563 -49.21 5.01 11.87
N ASP A 564 -48.77 5.87 10.95
CA ASP A 564 -49.38 6.48 9.77
C ASP A 564 -48.29 6.92 8.77
N ALA A 565 -48.70 7.04 7.50
CA ALA A 565 -47.92 7.59 6.41
C ALA A 565 -47.91 9.12 6.47
N GLY A 566 -46.73 9.70 6.71
CA GLY A 566 -46.45 11.14 6.58
C GLY A 566 -45.40 11.36 5.50
N SER A 567 -45.86 11.56 4.27
CA SER A 567 -45.09 11.95 3.10
C SER A 567 -44.49 13.34 3.25
N VAL A 568 -43.16 13.44 3.22
CA VAL A 568 -42.43 14.66 2.79
C VAL A 568 -41.40 14.23 1.76
N ALA A 569 -41.80 14.38 0.49
CA ALA A 569 -40.89 14.25 -0.65
C ALA A 569 -39.92 15.43 -0.63
N VAL A 570 -38.63 15.17 -0.40
CA VAL A 570 -37.56 16.08 -0.77
C VAL A 570 -36.95 15.53 -2.05
N THR A 571 -37.24 16.24 -3.14
CA THR A 571 -36.72 16.01 -4.48
C THR A 571 -35.20 16.26 -4.52
N PRO A 572 -34.39 15.39 -5.13
CA PRO A 572 -33.04 15.77 -5.52
C PRO A 572 -33.12 16.59 -6.81
N SER A 573 -32.88 17.88 -6.70
CA SER A 573 -32.66 18.75 -7.86
C SER A 573 -31.41 18.27 -8.62
N LEU A 574 -31.62 17.87 -9.88
CA LEU A 574 -30.57 17.72 -10.89
C LEU A 574 -30.03 19.11 -11.26
N PRO A 575 -28.70 19.29 -11.32
CA PRO A 575 -28.14 20.25 -12.27
C PRO A 575 -26.89 19.69 -12.94
N TRP A 576 -26.99 18.56 -13.65
CA TRP A 576 -25.87 18.00 -14.44
C TRP A 576 -26.22 17.70 -15.92
N LEU A 577 -27.34 18.22 -16.42
CA LEU A 577 -27.77 18.04 -17.82
C LEU A 577 -27.89 19.34 -18.64
N LEU A 578 -27.43 20.48 -18.12
CA LEU A 578 -27.46 21.78 -18.82
C LEU A 578 -26.11 22.25 -19.40
N LEU A 579 -25.05 21.45 -19.29
CA LEU A 579 -23.75 21.76 -19.92
C LEU A 579 -23.51 21.07 -21.27
N CYS A 580 -24.36 20.12 -21.69
CA CYS A 580 -24.23 19.47 -23.00
C CYS A 580 -25.06 20.11 -24.13
N SER A 581 -25.87 21.15 -23.86
CA SER A 581 -26.68 21.84 -24.87
C SER A 581 -26.15 23.21 -25.30
N LEU A 582 -25.04 23.68 -24.71
CA LEU A 582 -24.43 25.00 -25.03
C LEU A 582 -23.22 24.94 -25.97
N LEU A 583 -22.75 23.75 -26.34
CA LEU A 583 -21.69 23.56 -27.35
C LEU A 583 -22.23 23.32 -28.78
N GLY A 584 -23.55 23.14 -28.94
CA GLY A 584 -24.19 22.99 -30.25
C GLY A 584 -24.58 24.30 -30.94
N ALA A 585 -24.48 25.45 -30.26
CA ALA A 585 -24.96 26.75 -30.79
C ALA A 585 -23.84 27.76 -31.12
N LEU A 586 -22.57 27.34 -31.06
CA LEU A 586 -21.41 28.19 -31.39
C LEU A 586 -20.65 27.78 -32.66
N LEU A 587 -21.20 26.82 -33.42
CA LEU A 587 -20.77 26.51 -34.80
C LEU A 587 -21.97 26.69 -35.73
N GLY A 588 -22.28 27.95 -36.00
CA GLY A 588 -23.24 28.38 -37.00
C GLY A 588 -22.76 29.70 -37.59
N ILE A 589 -21.77 29.61 -38.49
CA ILE A 589 -21.42 30.42 -39.68
C ILE A 589 -20.00 30.02 -40.10
#